data_AF-A0A914DGG8-F1
#
_entry.id   AF-A0A914DGG8-F1
#
_cell.length_a   1.000
_cell.length_b   1.000
_cell.length_c   1.000
_cell.angle_alpha   90.00
_cell.angle_beta   90.00
_cell.angle_gamma   90.00
#
_symmetry.space_group_name_H-M   'P 1'
#
loop_
_entity.id
_entity.type
_entity.pdbx_description
1 polymer ?
#
loop_
_entity_poly.entity_id
_entity_poly.type
_entity_poly.pdbx_seq_one_letter_code
_entity_poly.pdbx_strand_id
1 'polypeptide(L)'
;PSEKLGRILHLWDRGFGVISLHIFFNIHATEAFIREGCMIEAMGRENLTNLKMGEFYGRSKSWNSKQKTEFGARLFKNAYYIFKHERCRPLMENELGH
;
A
#
# COMPACT_ATOMS: atom_id res chain seq x y z
N PRO A 1 -9.71 18.88 7.38
CA PRO A 1 -8.76 17.91 6.77
C PRO A 1 -8.83 16.57 7.50
N SER A 2 -8.77 15.43 6.79
CA SER A 2 -8.68 14.11 7.45
C SER A 2 -7.31 13.92 8.10
N GLU A 3 -7.20 13.05 9.11
CA GLU A 3 -5.91 12.75 9.75
C GLU A 3 -4.86 12.28 8.73
N LYS A 4 -5.29 11.46 7.75
CA LYS A 4 -4.45 11.03 6.62
C LYS A 4 -3.92 12.22 5.82
N LEU A 5 -4.78 13.18 5.47
CA LEU A 5 -4.38 14.36 4.72
C LEU A 5 -3.43 15.24 5.54
N GLY A 6 -3.70 15.42 6.82
CA GLY A 6 -2.80 16.18 7.72
C GLY A 6 -1.39 15.58 7.76
N ARG A 7 -1.26 14.26 7.79
CA ARG A 7 0.06 13.59 7.74
C ARG A 7 0.77 13.76 6.40
N ILE A 8 0.04 13.70 5.28
CA ILE A 8 0.60 13.93 3.95
C ILE A 8 1.15 15.36 3.84
N LEU A 9 0.36 16.35 4.26
CA LEU A 9 0.79 17.76 4.27
C LEU A 9 2.02 17.97 5.18
N HIS A 10 2.03 17.34 6.36
CA HIS A 10 3.20 17.40 7.26
C HIS A 10 4.47 16.79 6.66
N LEU A 11 4.35 15.70 5.89
CA LEU A 11 5.50 15.13 5.18
C LEU A 11 6.03 16.11 4.13
N TRP A 12 5.16 16.70 3.33
CA TRP A 12 5.54 17.68 2.30
C TRP A 12 6.17 18.93 2.89
N ASP A 13 5.62 19.49 3.97
CA ASP A 13 6.19 20.65 4.69
C ASP A 13 7.64 20.39 5.16
N ARG A 14 7.95 19.14 5.49
CA ARG A 14 9.30 18.70 5.87
C ARG A 14 10.20 18.33 4.68
N GLY A 15 9.73 18.52 3.45
CA GLY A 15 10.46 18.18 2.23
C GLY A 15 10.46 16.70 1.86
N PHE A 16 9.65 15.87 2.53
CA PHE A 16 9.47 14.46 2.19
C PHE A 16 8.27 14.29 1.27
N GLY A 17 8.40 13.50 0.21
CA GLY A 17 7.25 13.12 -0.60
C GLY A 17 6.66 11.77 -0.22
N VAL A 18 5.50 11.47 -0.78
CA VAL A 18 4.72 10.28 -0.45
C VAL A 18 4.85 9.26 -1.57
N ILE A 19 5.28 8.05 -1.24
CA ILE A 19 5.30 6.94 -2.21
C ILE A 19 3.87 6.42 -2.39
N SER A 20 3.38 6.45 -3.63
CA SER A 20 2.16 5.73 -4.00
C SER A 20 2.51 4.38 -4.63
N LEU A 21 1.95 3.30 -4.09
CA LEU A 21 2.15 1.93 -4.57
C LEU A 21 1.25 1.62 -5.79
N HIS A 22 1.38 2.38 -6.89
CA HIS A 22 0.71 2.08 -8.16
C HIS A 22 1.49 1.04 -8.96
N ILE A 23 1.50 -0.19 -8.48
CA ILE A 23 2.29 -1.30 -9.07
C ILE A 23 1.43 -2.42 -9.64
N PHE A 24 0.14 -2.44 -9.32
CA PHE A 24 -0.81 -3.44 -9.82
C PHE A 24 -1.87 -2.75 -10.67
N PHE A 25 -1.71 -2.81 -11.99
CA PHE A 25 -2.63 -2.20 -12.95
C PHE A 25 -3.66 -3.22 -13.45
N ASN A 26 -4.81 -2.71 -13.93
CA ASN A 26 -5.88 -3.51 -14.55
C ASN A 26 -6.44 -4.65 -13.68
N ILE A 27 -6.46 -4.45 -12.35
CA ILE A 27 -7.04 -5.40 -11.41
C ILE A 27 -8.43 -4.94 -10.94
N HIS A 28 -9.29 -5.90 -10.63
CA HIS A 28 -10.62 -5.61 -10.11
C HIS A 28 -10.55 -5.07 -8.67
N ALA A 29 -11.51 -4.23 -8.27
CA ALA A 29 -11.51 -3.57 -6.95
C ALA A 29 -11.40 -4.56 -5.78
N THR A 30 -12.17 -5.65 -5.80
CA THR A 30 -12.09 -6.71 -4.77
C THR A 30 -10.71 -7.36 -4.70
N GLU A 31 -10.03 -7.53 -5.82
CA GLU A 31 -8.66 -8.05 -5.85
C GLU A 31 -7.66 -7.04 -5.27
N ALA A 32 -7.84 -5.75 -5.58
CA ALA A 32 -7.02 -4.69 -5.01
C ALA A 32 -7.11 -4.67 -3.47
N PHE A 33 -8.32 -4.77 -2.93
CA PHE A 33 -8.52 -4.85 -1.48
C PHE A 33 -7.89 -6.10 -0.85
N ILE A 34 -7.99 -7.27 -1.50
CA ILE A 34 -7.36 -8.50 -1.01
C ILE A 34 -5.84 -8.36 -1.00
N ARG A 35 -5.25 -7.78 -2.04
CA ARG A 35 -3.81 -7.55 -2.14
C ARG A 35 -3.33 -6.57 -1.06
N GLU A 36 -4.03 -5.44 -0.88
CA GLU A 36 -3.75 -4.49 0.20
C GLU A 36 -3.82 -5.20 1.56
N GLY A 37 -4.88 -5.98 1.81
CA GLY A 37 -5.05 -6.71 3.06
C GLY A 37 -3.96 -7.74 3.33
N CYS A 38 -3.53 -8.48 2.32
CA CYS A 38 -2.42 -9.42 2.47
C CYS A 38 -1.09 -8.70 2.72
N MET A 39 -0.85 -7.56 2.07
CA MET A 39 0.35 -6.74 2.33
C MET A 39 0.35 -6.16 3.75
N ILE A 40 -0.81 -5.74 4.27
CA ILE A 40 -0.96 -5.31 5.68
C ILE A 40 -0.65 -6.46 6.64
N GLU A 41 -1.22 -7.65 6.41
CA GLU A 41 -0.95 -8.84 7.23
C GLU A 41 0.54 -9.20 7.23
N ALA A 42 1.21 -9.09 6.08
CA ALA A 42 2.63 -9.41 5.96
C ALA A 42 3.57 -8.38 6.63
N MET A 43 3.19 -7.11 6.65
CA MET A 43 3.99 -6.06 7.29
C MET A 43 3.79 -5.97 8.81
N GLY A 44 2.62 -6.40 9.29
CA GLY A 44 2.22 -6.23 10.69
C GLY A 44 1.66 -4.83 10.95
N ARG A 45 0.65 -4.75 11.82
CA ARG A 45 -0.07 -3.49 12.08
C ARG A 45 0.77 -2.50 12.87
N GLU A 46 1.68 -2.98 13.71
CA GLU A 46 2.60 -2.21 14.52
C GLU A 46 3.56 -1.34 13.68
N ASN A 47 3.79 -1.74 12.41
CA ASN A 47 4.65 -1.03 11.47
C ASN A 47 3.87 -0.11 10.53
N LEU A 48 2.54 -0.06 10.68
CA LEU A 48 1.62 0.61 9.79
C LEU A 48 0.75 1.61 10.54
N THR A 49 0.41 2.70 9.85
CA THR A 49 -0.51 3.69 10.40
C THR A 49 -1.94 3.55 9.86
N ASN A 50 -2.25 2.39 9.26
CA ASN A 50 -3.54 2.11 8.64
C ASN A 50 -4.66 2.14 9.69
N LEU A 51 -5.75 2.87 9.38
CA LEU A 51 -6.92 2.96 10.25
C LEU A 51 -7.79 1.69 10.18
N LYS A 52 -7.76 1.00 9.04
CA LYS A 52 -8.53 -0.22 8.79
C LYS A 52 -7.60 -1.38 8.47
N MET A 53 -8.02 -2.57 8.87
CA MET A 53 -7.40 -3.82 8.43
C MET A 53 -7.75 -4.11 6.97
N GLY A 54 -7.05 -5.08 6.38
CA GLY A 54 -7.36 -5.61 5.07
C GLY A 54 -8.79 -6.13 4.92
N GLU A 55 -9.38 -5.92 3.75
CA GLU A 55 -10.69 -6.49 3.40
C GLU A 55 -10.51 -7.73 2.50
N PHE A 56 -11.24 -8.80 2.80
CA PHE A 56 -11.13 -10.08 2.11
C PHE A 56 -12.47 -10.50 1.50
N TYR A 57 -12.44 -10.98 0.26
CA TYR A 57 -13.62 -11.35 -0.53
C TYR A 57 -13.49 -12.75 -1.16
N GLY A 58 -14.64 -13.37 -1.42
CA GLY A 58 -14.70 -14.70 -2.05
C GLY A 58 -13.82 -15.72 -1.31
N ARG A 59 -13.01 -16.45 -2.08
CA ARG A 59 -12.11 -17.50 -1.55
C ARG A 59 -11.04 -16.98 -0.58
N SER A 60 -10.68 -15.70 -0.61
CA SER A 60 -9.66 -15.16 0.30
C SER A 60 -10.16 -15.04 1.75
N LYS A 61 -11.48 -15.09 1.98
CA LYS A 61 -12.06 -15.11 3.33
C LYS A 61 -11.69 -16.37 4.11
N SER A 62 -11.51 -17.50 3.43
CA SER A 62 -11.13 -18.77 4.06
C SER A 62 -9.62 -18.96 4.19
N TRP A 63 -8.81 -18.00 3.74
CA TRP A 63 -7.36 -18.08 3.90
C TRP A 63 -6.97 -17.89 5.37
N ASN A 64 -6.09 -18.74 5.86
CA ASN A 64 -5.46 -18.56 7.17
C ASN A 64 -4.42 -17.44 7.12
N SER A 65 -3.97 -16.98 8.30
CA SER A 65 -3.02 -15.87 8.42
C SER A 65 -1.69 -16.15 7.72
N LYS A 66 -1.22 -17.40 7.73
CA LYS A 66 0.02 -17.80 7.02
C LYS A 66 -0.11 -17.59 5.51
N GLN A 67 -1.22 -18.03 4.90
CA GLN A 67 -1.46 -17.85 3.47
C GLN A 67 -1.53 -16.36 3.08
N LYS A 68 -2.21 -15.54 3.89
CA LYS A 68 -2.29 -14.08 3.67
C LYS A 68 -0.92 -13.42 3.77
N THR A 69 -0.15 -13.78 4.79
CA THR A 69 1.21 -13.29 5.03
C THR A 69 2.16 -13.66 3.88
N GLU A 70 2.17 -14.93 3.47
CA GLU A 70 3.03 -15.41 2.38
C GLU A 70 2.69 -14.72 1.05
N PHE A 71 1.40 -14.52 0.76
CA PHE A 71 0.97 -13.80 -0.42
C PHE A 71 1.37 -12.32 -0.36
N GLY A 72 1.17 -11.64 0.78
CA GLY A 72 1.60 -10.27 0.99
C GLY A 72 3.11 -10.08 0.84
N ALA A 73 3.91 -10.98 1.41
CA ALA A 73 5.36 -10.98 1.27
C ALA A 73 5.80 -11.14 -0.19
N ARG A 74 5.10 -11.98 -0.97
CA ARG A 74 5.33 -12.11 -2.41
C ARG A 74 5.01 -10.81 -3.15
N LEU A 75 3.93 -10.12 -2.80
CA LEU A 75 3.58 -8.83 -3.39
C LEU A 75 4.63 -7.76 -3.08
N PHE A 76 5.18 -7.72 -1.86
CA PHE A 76 6.31 -6.83 -1.54
C PHE A 76 7.56 -7.14 -2.37
N LYS A 77 7.87 -8.43 -2.56
CA LYS A 77 8.99 -8.83 -3.43
C LYS A 77 8.79 -8.32 -4.86
N ASN A 78 7.57 -8.40 -5.39
CA ASN A 78 7.24 -7.86 -6.71
C ASN A 78 7.36 -6.33 -6.75
N ALA A 79 6.82 -5.64 -5.74
CA ALA A 79 6.93 -4.19 -5.59
C ALA A 79 8.39 -3.72 -5.59
N TYR A 80 9.25 -4.42 -4.84
CA TYR A 80 10.67 -4.14 -4.77
C TYR A 80 11.33 -4.23 -6.15
N TYR A 81 11.05 -5.29 -6.93
CA TYR A 81 11.61 -5.40 -8.28
C TYR A 81 11.13 -4.27 -9.19
N ILE A 82 9.84 -3.93 -9.15
CA ILE A 82 9.28 -2.82 -9.94
C ILE A 82 10.01 -1.52 -9.61
N PHE A 83 10.08 -1.15 -8.33
CA PHE A 83 10.76 0.09 -7.92
C PHE A 83 12.25 0.09 -8.16
N LYS A 84 12.91 -1.08 -8.08
CA LYS A 84 14.33 -1.21 -8.42
C LYS A 84 14.59 -0.84 -9.89
N HIS A 85 13.64 -1.12 -10.78
CA HIS A 85 13.77 -0.82 -12.21
C HIS A 85 13.23 0.56 -12.59
N GLU A 86 12.07 0.94 -12.06
CA GLU A 86 11.35 2.17 -12.45
C GLU A 86 11.79 3.42 -11.69
N ARG A 87 12.59 3.25 -10.62
CA ARG A 87 12.90 4.26 -9.59
C ARG A 87 11.66 4.65 -8.79
N CYS A 88 11.77 4.62 -7.46
CA CYS A 88 10.69 5.03 -6.57
C CYS A 88 10.58 6.56 -6.60
N ARG A 89 9.60 7.10 -7.32
CA ARG A 89 9.35 8.54 -7.38
C ARG A 89 8.33 8.95 -6.32
N PRO A 90 8.73 9.74 -5.31
CA PRO A 90 7.77 10.30 -4.36
C PRO A 90 6.88 11.35 -5.01
N LEU A 91 5.61 11.36 -4.62
CA LEU A 91 4.66 12.42 -4.93
C LEU A 91 4.92 13.62 -4.01
N MET A 92 5.17 14.77 -4.61
CA MET A 92 5.40 16.06 -3.93
C MET A 92 4.20 16.98 -4.10
N GLU A 93 4.02 17.93 -3.18
CA GLU A 93 2.92 18.90 -3.22
C GLU A 93 2.86 19.67 -4.56
N ASN A 94 4.02 20.09 -5.07
CA ASN A 94 4.14 20.84 -6.32
C ASN A 94 3.80 20.04 -7.59
N GLU A 95 3.66 18.71 -7.49
CA GLU A 95 3.32 17.84 -8.62
C GLU A 95 1.81 17.67 -8.79
N LEU A 96 1.00 18.16 -7.84
CA LEU A 96 -0.46 18.00 -7.88
C LEU A 96 -1.20 19.02 -8.77
N GLY A 97 -0.46 19.99 -9.33
CA GLY A 97 -1.01 21.02 -10.22
C GLY A 97 -1.76 22.13 -9.48
N HIS A 98 -1.79 23.31 -10.11
CA HIS A 98 -2.67 24.42 -9.77
C HIS A 98 -4.09 24.17 -10.28
#